data_AF-F6XY77-F1
#
_entry.id   AF-F6XY77-F1
#
_cell.length_a   1.000
_cell.length_b   1.000
_cell.length_c   1.000
_cell.angle_alpha   90.00
_cell.angle_beta   90.00
_cell.angle_gamma   90.00
#
_symmetry.space_group_name_H-M   'P 1'
#
loop_
_entity.id
_entity.type
_entity.pdbx_description
1 polymer ?
#
loop_
_entity_poly.entity_id
_entity_poly.type
_entity_poly.pdbx_seq_one_letter_code
_entity_poly.pdbx_strand_id
1 'polypeptide(L)'
;MLIRKKGDVILILIFLQLLYIFYLLTEGNIIYKKKSVLRSTIALKTDNCRKPHDMTNFTVCRTLPFTKVICEDPLIPRDYDEFGIHFKVPNSVHVIWFGEGLKFTFYNYLALRSMASLQRPKRIVFHYSIEKPSGPHWERAVREIPCLAFKKTDEPTSVLGIQLDQPIARTDAARIEILIKYGGIYIDLDVITLKNFDELRKYPVTMGRSVEVAFSMGILLAE
;
A
#
# COMPACT_ATOMS: atom_id res chain seq x y z
N MET A 1 -35.80 -17.46 36.71
CA MET A 1 -36.15 -16.04 36.56
C MET A 1 -36.69 -15.83 35.14
N LEU A 2 -38.02 -15.69 35.06
CA LEU A 2 -38.89 -15.22 33.98
C LEU A 2 -38.38 -15.21 32.52
N ILE A 3 -38.83 -16.17 31.71
CA ILE A 3 -39.15 -15.92 30.29
C ILE A 3 -40.66 -15.70 30.24
N ARG A 4 -41.07 -14.44 30.23
CA ARG A 4 -42.48 -14.03 30.15
C ARG A 4 -42.60 -12.97 29.05
N LYS A 5 -42.83 -13.42 27.81
CA LYS A 5 -43.73 -12.82 26.80
C LYS A 5 -43.43 -13.47 25.43
N LYS A 6 -44.48 -13.84 24.69
CA LYS A 6 -44.41 -14.35 23.32
C LYS A 6 -43.62 -13.45 22.34
N GLY A 7 -43.35 -12.18 22.70
CA GLY A 7 -42.53 -11.24 21.92
C GLY A 7 -41.04 -11.57 21.87
N ASP A 8 -40.47 -12.19 22.91
CA ASP A 8 -39.03 -12.49 22.96
C ASP A 8 -38.64 -13.61 22.00
N VAL A 9 -39.55 -14.56 21.77
CA VAL A 9 -39.35 -15.66 20.80
C VAL A 9 -39.33 -15.12 19.37
N ILE A 10 -40.16 -14.11 19.07
CA ILE A 10 -40.20 -13.46 17.75
C ILE A 10 -38.91 -12.69 17.51
N LEU A 11 -38.39 -11.98 18.52
CA LEU A 11 -37.15 -11.23 18.41
C LEU A 11 -35.94 -12.13 18.16
N ILE A 12 -35.88 -13.29 18.83
CA ILE A 12 -34.83 -14.30 18.61
C ILE A 12 -34.91 -14.87 17.19
N LEU A 13 -36.11 -15.17 16.69
CA LEU A 13 -36.29 -15.67 15.32
C LEU A 13 -35.86 -14.65 14.27
N ILE A 14 -36.20 -13.37 14.45
CA ILE A 14 -35.76 -12.28 13.57
C ILE A 14 -34.23 -12.16 13.60
N PHE A 15 -33.62 -12.22 14.78
CA PHE A 15 -32.16 -12.12 14.92
C PHE A 15 -31.42 -13.29 14.25
N LEU A 16 -31.93 -14.52 14.39
CA LEU A 16 -31.41 -15.70 13.70
C LEU A 16 -31.56 -15.59 12.17
N GLN A 17 -32.66 -15.03 11.70
CA GLN A 17 -32.91 -14.82 10.28
C GLN A 17 -32.00 -13.74 9.69
N LEU A 18 -31.72 -12.67 10.44
CA LEU A 18 -30.74 -11.64 10.07
C LEU A 18 -29.31 -12.20 10.06
N LEU A 19 -28.94 -13.01 11.05
CA LEU A 19 -27.65 -13.72 11.06
C LEU A 19 -27.51 -14.66 9.86
N TYR A 20 -28.57 -15.37 9.48
CA TYR A 20 -28.58 -16.25 8.33
C TYR A 20 -28.46 -15.48 7.01
N ILE A 21 -29.17 -14.35 6.87
CA ILE A 21 -29.03 -13.46 5.71
C ILE A 21 -27.61 -12.88 5.65
N PHE A 22 -27.05 -12.44 6.76
CA PHE A 22 -25.67 -11.95 6.83
C PHE A 22 -24.67 -13.04 6.45
N TYR A 23 -24.85 -14.27 6.96
CA TYR A 23 -24.06 -15.43 6.57
C TYR A 23 -24.13 -15.69 5.06
N LEU A 24 -25.33 -15.71 4.47
CA LEU A 24 -25.53 -15.87 3.03
C LEU A 24 -24.89 -14.74 2.20
N LEU A 25 -24.93 -13.50 2.68
CA LEU A 25 -24.26 -12.36 2.03
C LEU A 25 -22.74 -12.50 2.08
N THR A 26 -22.19 -12.97 3.20
CA THR A 26 -20.75 -13.24 3.33
C THR A 26 -20.28 -14.39 2.44
N GLU A 27 -21.04 -15.49 2.38
CA GLU A 27 -20.84 -16.61 1.45
C GLU A 27 -20.88 -16.15 -0.01
N GLY A 28 -21.88 -15.35 -0.39
CA GLY A 28 -21.99 -14.78 -1.74
C GLY A 28 -20.78 -13.92 -2.12
N ASN A 29 -20.28 -13.11 -1.19
CA ASN A 29 -19.10 -12.27 -1.40
C ASN A 29 -17.81 -13.10 -1.52
N ILE A 30 -17.67 -14.17 -0.73
CA ILE A 30 -16.56 -15.14 -0.84
C ILE A 30 -16.59 -15.87 -2.19
N ILE A 31 -17.76 -16.35 -2.63
CA ILE A 31 -17.93 -17.04 -3.92
C ILE A 31 -17.61 -16.09 -5.08
N TYR A 32 -18.07 -14.84 -5.00
CA TYR A 32 -17.76 -13.81 -6.01
C TYR A 32 -16.26 -13.53 -6.10
N LYS A 33 -15.61 -13.34 -4.95
CA LYS A 33 -14.15 -13.13 -4.87
C LYS A 33 -13.38 -14.34 -5.41
N LYS A 34 -13.82 -15.56 -5.09
CA LYS A 34 -13.25 -16.81 -5.63
C LYS A 34 -13.40 -16.91 -7.15
N LYS A 35 -14.57 -16.57 -7.71
CA LYS A 35 -14.79 -16.52 -9.17
C LYS A 35 -13.94 -15.44 -9.84
N SER A 36 -13.78 -14.27 -9.23
CA SER A 36 -12.95 -13.18 -9.74
C SER A 36 -11.46 -13.58 -9.79
N VAL A 37 -10.96 -14.17 -8.70
CA VAL A 37 -9.59 -14.73 -8.63
C VAL A 37 -9.38 -15.85 -9.64
N LEU A 38 -10.37 -16.74 -9.81
CA LEU A 38 -10.30 -17.83 -10.80
C LEU A 38 -10.28 -17.30 -12.24
N ARG A 39 -11.11 -16.30 -12.56
CA ARG A 39 -11.13 -15.66 -13.90
C ARG A 39 -9.82 -14.96 -14.20
N SER A 40 -9.28 -14.21 -13.24
CA SER A 40 -7.95 -13.61 -13.39
C SER A 40 -6.88 -14.69 -13.54
N THR A 41 -6.92 -15.78 -12.76
CA THR A 41 -5.98 -16.92 -12.90
C THR A 41 -6.06 -17.61 -14.27
N ILE A 42 -7.27 -17.80 -14.81
CA ILE A 42 -7.47 -18.42 -16.14
C ILE A 42 -6.98 -17.49 -17.26
N ALA A 43 -7.23 -16.18 -17.15
CA ALA A 43 -6.74 -15.19 -18.12
C ALA A 43 -5.21 -15.09 -18.18
N LEU A 44 -4.52 -15.65 -17.18
CA LEU A 44 -3.06 -15.60 -17.04
C LEU A 44 -2.35 -16.88 -17.45
N LYS A 45 -3.09 -17.92 -17.86
CA LYS A 45 -2.54 -19.09 -18.55
C LYS A 45 -2.02 -18.65 -19.92
N THR A 46 -0.79 -18.19 -19.93
CA THR A 46 0.04 -17.97 -21.13
C THR A 46 1.13 -19.04 -21.18
N ASP A 47 1.77 -19.24 -22.33
CA ASP A 47 2.79 -20.28 -22.58
C ASP A 47 4.03 -20.25 -21.65
N ASN A 48 4.12 -19.23 -20.78
CA ASN A 48 5.19 -19.03 -19.81
C ASN A 48 4.93 -19.66 -18.43
N CYS A 49 3.83 -20.39 -18.27
CA CYS A 49 3.45 -21.07 -17.03
C CYS A 49 3.85 -22.55 -17.05
N ARG A 50 4.75 -22.96 -16.15
CA ARG A 50 5.17 -24.36 -15.98
C ARG A 50 4.75 -24.89 -14.62
N LYS A 51 4.25 -26.12 -14.60
CA LYS A 51 4.03 -26.88 -13.37
C LYS A 51 5.36 -27.53 -12.97
N PRO A 52 5.97 -27.18 -11.83
CA PRO A 52 7.17 -27.88 -11.38
C PRO A 52 6.84 -29.34 -11.15
N HIS A 53 7.79 -30.23 -11.49
CA HIS A 53 7.58 -31.68 -11.47
C HIS A 53 7.11 -32.19 -10.10
N ASP A 54 7.53 -31.53 -9.02
CA ASP A 54 7.27 -31.95 -7.64
C ASP A 54 6.07 -31.25 -6.97
N MET A 55 5.29 -30.44 -7.72
CA MET A 55 4.13 -29.73 -7.18
C MET A 55 2.82 -30.15 -7.85
N THR A 56 1.87 -30.64 -7.07
CA THR A 56 0.57 -31.14 -7.57
C THR A 56 -0.45 -30.03 -7.84
N ASN A 57 -0.40 -28.93 -7.07
CA ASN A 57 -1.49 -27.95 -7.00
C ASN A 57 -1.13 -26.52 -7.47
N PHE A 58 0.11 -26.25 -7.84
CA PHE A 58 0.56 -24.90 -8.20
C PHE A 58 1.24 -24.89 -9.57
N THR A 59 0.99 -23.84 -10.35
CA THR A 59 1.68 -23.57 -11.62
C THR A 59 2.54 -22.33 -11.42
N VAL A 60 3.83 -22.41 -11.74
CA VAL A 60 4.76 -21.29 -11.66
C VAL A 60 4.85 -20.64 -13.03
N CYS A 61 4.34 -19.42 -13.14
CA CYS A 61 4.52 -18.60 -14.32
C CYS A 61 5.84 -17.84 -14.23
N ARG A 62 6.66 -17.91 -15.30
CA ARG A 62 7.88 -17.09 -15.42
C ARG A 62 7.56 -15.59 -15.33
N THR A 63 6.32 -15.24 -15.64
CA THR A 63 5.77 -13.90 -15.46
C THR A 63 4.55 -14.01 -14.55
N LEU A 64 4.62 -13.40 -13.36
CA LEU A 64 3.44 -13.22 -12.51
C LEU A 64 2.33 -12.54 -13.32
N PRO A 65 1.03 -12.80 -13.01
CA PRO A 65 -0.08 -11.97 -13.39
C PRO A 65 0.29 -10.50 -13.65
N PHE A 66 0.40 -10.10 -14.91
CA PHE A 66 0.70 -8.71 -15.22
C PHE A 66 -0.58 -7.90 -15.06
N THR A 67 -0.92 -7.56 -13.82
CA THR A 67 -1.91 -6.51 -13.59
C THR A 67 -1.25 -5.20 -13.96
N LYS A 68 -1.77 -4.54 -15.00
CA LYS A 68 -1.33 -3.19 -15.36
C LYS A 68 -1.42 -2.29 -14.13
N VAL A 69 -0.35 -1.57 -13.81
CA VAL A 69 -0.35 -0.59 -12.73
C VAL A 69 -1.20 0.59 -13.20
N ILE A 70 -2.26 0.87 -12.46
CA ILE A 70 -3.12 2.04 -12.67
C ILE A 70 -2.97 2.90 -11.43
N CYS A 71 -2.41 4.09 -11.60
CA CYS A 71 -2.33 5.07 -10.52
C CYS A 71 -3.71 5.71 -10.27
N GLU A 72 -3.73 6.88 -9.63
CA GLU A 72 -4.99 7.61 -9.45
C GLU A 72 -5.67 7.90 -10.79
N ASP A 73 -6.99 7.73 -10.84
CA ASP A 73 -7.80 8.06 -12.00
C ASP A 73 -8.13 9.56 -11.95
N PRO A 74 -7.73 10.37 -12.95
CA PRO A 74 -8.03 11.79 -12.97
C PRO A 74 -9.54 12.10 -12.97
N LEU A 75 -10.38 11.17 -13.43
CA LEU A 75 -11.83 11.32 -13.46
C LEU A 75 -12.47 10.96 -12.11
N ILE A 76 -11.75 10.23 -11.26
CA ILE A 76 -12.23 9.76 -9.95
C ILE A 76 -11.13 10.05 -8.92
N PRO A 77 -10.93 11.34 -8.56
CA PRO A 77 -9.92 11.73 -7.59
C PRO A 77 -10.22 11.15 -6.21
N ARG A 78 -9.20 10.70 -5.49
CA ARG A 78 -9.35 10.08 -4.15
C ARG A 78 -9.05 11.07 -3.03
N ASP A 79 -9.68 12.23 -3.15
CA ASP A 79 -9.56 13.32 -2.18
C ASP A 79 -10.64 13.25 -1.09
N TYR A 80 -11.72 12.51 -1.34
CA TYR A 80 -12.86 12.36 -0.43
C TYR A 80 -13.15 10.89 -0.10
N ASP A 81 -13.68 10.64 1.09
CA ASP A 81 -14.17 9.32 1.50
C ASP A 81 -15.60 9.03 1.00
N GLU A 82 -16.14 7.86 1.35
CA GLU A 82 -17.48 7.42 0.97
C GLU A 82 -18.63 8.31 1.47
N PHE A 83 -18.35 9.19 2.44
CA PHE A 83 -19.31 10.15 3.00
C PHE A 83 -19.10 11.57 2.44
N GLY A 84 -18.17 11.76 1.50
CA GLY A 84 -17.84 13.07 0.95
C GLY A 84 -16.99 13.93 1.87
N ILE A 85 -16.33 13.33 2.88
CA ILE A 85 -15.41 14.05 3.77
C ILE A 85 -14.03 14.06 3.13
N HIS A 86 -13.42 15.23 3.05
CA HIS A 86 -12.07 15.38 2.49
C HIS A 86 -11.04 14.70 3.39
N PHE A 87 -10.18 13.88 2.82
CA PHE A 87 -9.06 13.26 3.54
C PHE A 87 -8.09 14.32 4.02
N LYS A 88 -7.60 14.21 5.26
CA LYS A 88 -6.59 15.13 5.80
C LYS A 88 -5.26 14.95 5.10
N VAL A 89 -4.87 13.69 4.89
CA VAL A 89 -3.60 13.31 4.28
C VAL A 89 -3.73 13.24 2.76
N PRO A 90 -2.90 13.97 1.98
CA PRO A 90 -2.85 13.86 0.53
C PRO A 90 -2.58 12.45 0.00
N ASN A 91 -3.13 12.10 -1.17
CA ASN A 91 -2.86 10.82 -1.84
C ASN A 91 -1.52 10.81 -2.62
N SER A 92 -0.47 11.40 -2.04
CA SER A 92 0.90 11.36 -2.59
C SER A 92 1.78 10.47 -1.75
N VAL A 93 2.51 9.57 -2.40
CA VAL A 93 3.46 8.68 -1.74
C VAL A 93 4.85 9.27 -1.88
N HIS A 94 5.66 9.18 -0.82
CA HIS A 94 7.03 9.64 -0.77
C HIS A 94 7.94 8.47 -0.40
N VAL A 95 9.01 8.30 -1.14
CA VAL A 95 10.06 7.31 -0.86
C VAL A 95 11.42 8.00 -0.93
N ILE A 96 12.38 7.54 -0.12
CA ILE A 96 13.71 8.13 -0.03
C ILE A 96 14.78 7.15 -0.52
N TRP A 97 15.73 7.68 -1.27
CA TRP A 97 16.88 6.98 -1.84
C TRP A 97 18.14 7.83 -1.68
N PHE A 98 18.75 7.76 -0.50
CA PHE A 98 19.90 8.59 -0.13
C PHE A 98 21.18 7.78 -0.04
N GLY A 99 22.26 8.32 -0.59
CA GLY A 99 23.57 7.69 -0.62
C GLY A 99 24.05 7.37 -2.04
N GLU A 100 25.28 6.87 -2.10
CA GLU A 100 26.02 6.55 -3.33
C GLU A 100 26.16 5.03 -3.48
N GLY A 101 26.13 4.52 -4.72
CA GLY A 101 26.40 3.11 -5.00
C GLY A 101 25.34 2.13 -4.46
N LEU A 102 24.17 2.65 -4.08
CA LEU A 102 23.06 1.82 -3.63
C LEU A 102 22.53 0.92 -4.75
N LYS A 103 22.24 -0.34 -4.43
CA LYS A 103 21.68 -1.31 -5.38
C LYS A 103 20.16 -1.35 -5.33
N PHE A 104 19.52 -1.05 -6.45
CA PHE A 104 18.08 -1.20 -6.59
C PHE A 104 17.71 -2.68 -6.84
N THR A 105 17.23 -3.33 -5.78
CA THR A 105 16.94 -4.77 -5.81
C THR A 105 15.53 -5.07 -6.32
N PHE A 106 15.24 -6.35 -6.53
CA PHE A 106 13.88 -6.81 -6.81
C PHE A 106 12.88 -6.46 -5.70
N TYR A 107 13.31 -6.46 -4.43
CA TYR A 107 12.44 -6.09 -3.31
C TYR A 107 11.99 -4.63 -3.41
N ASN A 108 12.91 -3.73 -3.77
CA ASN A 108 12.59 -2.31 -3.96
C ASN A 108 11.59 -2.10 -5.10
N TYR A 109 11.78 -2.82 -6.22
CA TYR A 109 10.81 -2.83 -7.32
C TYR A 109 9.43 -3.32 -6.85
N LEU A 110 9.39 -4.42 -6.10
CA LEU A 110 8.15 -5.00 -5.61
C LEU A 110 7.42 -4.05 -4.66
N ALA A 111 8.16 -3.39 -3.77
CA ALA A 111 7.65 -2.36 -2.87
C ALA A 111 7.00 -1.21 -3.65
N LEU A 112 7.75 -0.55 -4.55
CA LEU A 112 7.22 0.53 -5.40
C LEU A 112 5.98 0.11 -6.19
N ARG A 113 6.01 -1.07 -6.80
CA ARG A 113 4.90 -1.58 -7.59
C ARG A 113 3.68 -1.86 -6.74
N SER A 114 3.86 -2.37 -5.51
CA SER A 114 2.76 -2.60 -4.57
C SER A 114 2.11 -1.28 -4.14
N MET A 115 2.91 -0.26 -3.84
CA MET A 115 2.42 1.10 -3.53
C MET A 115 1.60 1.63 -4.70
N ALA A 116 2.15 1.61 -5.92
CA ALA A 116 1.45 2.12 -7.10
C ALA A 116 0.14 1.38 -7.39
N SER A 117 0.14 0.05 -7.28
CA SER A 117 -1.02 -0.77 -7.66
C SER A 117 -2.16 -0.74 -6.63
N LEU A 118 -1.81 -0.70 -5.34
CA LEU A 118 -2.79 -0.84 -4.26
C LEU A 118 -3.17 0.49 -3.65
N GLN A 119 -2.21 1.39 -3.43
CA GLN A 119 -2.51 2.75 -2.98
C GLN A 119 -3.11 3.57 -4.11
N ARG A 120 -2.72 3.34 -5.38
CA ARG A 120 -3.16 4.16 -6.53
C ARG A 120 -2.99 5.68 -6.25
N PRO A 121 -1.76 6.12 -5.93
CA PRO A 121 -1.52 7.51 -5.57
C PRO A 121 -1.59 8.42 -6.79
N LYS A 122 -1.77 9.73 -6.53
CA LYS A 122 -1.63 10.78 -7.54
C LYS A 122 -0.22 10.80 -8.12
N ARG A 123 0.76 10.61 -7.23
CA ARG A 123 2.19 10.52 -7.55
C ARG A 123 2.93 9.72 -6.48
N ILE A 124 3.97 9.02 -6.90
CA ILE A 124 5.03 8.50 -6.03
C ILE A 124 6.25 9.40 -6.25
N VAL A 125 6.58 10.23 -5.28
CA VAL A 125 7.77 11.08 -5.32
C VAL A 125 8.96 10.29 -4.80
N PHE A 126 9.86 9.96 -5.72
CA PHE A 126 11.13 9.30 -5.45
C PHE A 126 12.20 10.36 -5.17
N HIS A 127 12.46 10.58 -3.88
CA HIS A 127 13.46 11.53 -3.41
C HIS A 127 14.84 10.89 -3.47
N TYR A 128 15.78 11.49 -4.21
CA TYR A 128 17.16 11.01 -4.31
C TYR A 128 18.16 12.12 -4.02
N SER A 129 19.29 11.81 -3.38
CA SER A 129 20.30 12.81 -3.03
C SER A 129 21.42 12.94 -4.06
N ILE A 130 22.05 11.81 -4.41
CA ILE A 130 23.22 11.79 -5.29
C ILE A 130 22.79 11.38 -6.70
N GLU A 131 22.46 10.10 -6.88
CA GLU A 131 22.12 9.50 -8.16
C GLU A 131 20.76 8.79 -8.13
N LYS A 132 20.10 8.73 -9.29
CA LYS A 132 18.94 7.87 -9.45
C LYS A 132 19.40 6.41 -9.49
N PRO A 133 18.57 5.46 -9.06
CA PRO A 133 18.91 4.06 -9.19
C PRO A 133 19.08 3.64 -10.65
N SER A 134 19.70 2.49 -10.87
CA SER A 134 19.93 1.92 -12.20
C SER A 134 19.72 0.41 -12.19
N GLY A 135 19.73 -0.21 -13.37
CA GLY A 135 19.62 -1.65 -13.54
C GLY A 135 18.21 -2.15 -13.87
N PRO A 136 18.06 -3.46 -14.11
CA PRO A 136 16.89 -4.03 -14.78
C PRO A 136 15.58 -3.86 -13.99
N HIS A 137 15.66 -3.92 -12.65
CA HIS A 137 14.49 -3.73 -11.79
C HIS A 137 14.05 -2.27 -11.71
N TRP A 138 15.01 -1.34 -11.77
CA TRP A 138 14.71 0.08 -11.81
C TRP A 138 14.10 0.49 -13.14
N GLU A 139 14.72 0.11 -14.26
CA GLU A 139 14.19 0.36 -15.61
C GLU A 139 12.78 -0.21 -15.77
N ARG A 140 12.54 -1.37 -15.16
CA ARG A 140 11.21 -1.96 -15.06
C ARG A 140 10.24 -1.12 -14.25
N ALA A 141 10.63 -0.61 -13.08
CA ALA A 141 9.80 0.27 -12.27
C ALA A 141 9.40 1.54 -13.04
N VAL A 142 10.36 2.20 -13.67
CA VAL A 142 10.14 3.42 -14.48
C VAL A 142 9.18 3.15 -15.65
N ARG A 143 9.33 2.01 -16.32
CA ARG A 143 8.45 1.63 -17.44
C ARG A 143 7.03 1.28 -16.99
N GLU A 144 6.88 0.60 -15.86
CA GLU A 144 5.59 0.05 -15.43
C GLU A 144 4.76 1.00 -14.56
N ILE A 145 5.38 1.98 -13.88
CA ILE A 145 4.70 2.83 -12.88
C ILE A 145 4.55 4.26 -13.43
N PRO A 146 3.37 4.62 -13.98
CA PRO A 146 3.20 5.90 -14.68
C PRO A 146 3.18 7.11 -13.75
N CYS A 147 2.88 6.94 -12.46
CA CYS A 147 2.86 8.01 -11.48
C CYS A 147 4.18 8.19 -10.71
N LEU A 148 5.28 7.57 -11.16
CA LEU A 148 6.59 7.75 -10.55
C LEU A 148 7.18 9.11 -10.97
N ALA A 149 7.45 9.97 -9.99
CA ALA A 149 8.06 11.27 -10.16
C ALA A 149 9.40 11.31 -9.42
N PHE A 150 10.40 12.03 -9.95
CA PHE A 150 11.74 12.09 -9.37
C PHE A 150 12.02 13.46 -8.81
N LYS A 151 12.57 13.52 -7.61
CA LYS A 151 12.96 14.78 -6.97
C LYS A 151 14.34 14.67 -6.35
N LYS A 152 15.29 15.44 -6.89
CA LYS A 152 16.57 15.61 -6.22
C LYS A 152 16.32 16.36 -4.90
N THR A 153 16.79 15.80 -3.79
CA THR A 153 16.53 16.29 -2.44
C THR A 153 17.83 16.23 -1.66
N ASP A 154 18.24 17.34 -1.06
CA ASP A 154 19.44 17.38 -0.25
C ASP A 154 19.21 16.59 1.05
N GLU A 155 20.23 15.85 1.48
CA GLU A 155 20.17 15.14 2.75
C GLU A 155 20.25 16.16 3.89
N PRO A 156 19.36 16.12 4.89
CA PRO A 156 19.49 16.98 6.05
C PRO A 156 20.78 16.62 6.78
N THR A 157 21.62 17.62 7.03
CA THR A 157 22.88 17.44 7.75
C THR A 157 22.73 17.76 9.24
N SER A 158 21.66 18.45 9.63
CA SER A 158 21.36 18.76 11.03
C SER A 158 19.87 18.92 11.31
N VAL A 159 19.46 18.66 12.56
CA VAL A 159 18.12 18.96 13.08
C VAL A 159 18.26 19.73 14.38
N LEU A 160 17.60 20.88 14.50
CA LEU A 160 17.63 21.72 15.71
C LEU A 160 19.06 22.02 16.22
N GLY A 161 20.00 22.22 15.30
CA GLY A 161 21.41 22.49 15.61
C GLY A 161 22.26 21.24 15.90
N ILE A 162 21.67 20.05 15.96
CA ILE A 162 22.37 18.77 16.16
C ILE A 162 22.79 18.21 14.80
N GLN A 163 24.06 17.90 14.62
CA GLN A 163 24.58 17.29 13.38
C GLN A 163 24.15 15.83 13.24
N LEU A 164 23.87 15.41 12.00
CA LEU A 164 23.48 14.05 11.64
C LEU A 164 24.65 13.36 10.92
N ASP A 165 25.47 12.64 11.68
CA ASP A 165 26.63 11.95 11.11
C ASP A 165 26.26 10.63 10.43
N GLN A 166 25.14 10.02 10.85
CA GLN A 166 24.71 8.72 10.36
C GLN A 166 23.72 8.85 9.19
N PRO A 167 23.93 8.15 8.05
CA PRO A 167 23.01 8.18 6.92
C PRO A 167 21.56 7.81 7.27
N ILE A 168 21.39 6.89 8.23
CA ILE A 168 20.06 6.49 8.74
C ILE A 168 19.38 7.69 9.41
N ALA A 169 20.09 8.43 10.26
CA ALA A 169 19.53 9.61 10.93
C ALA A 169 19.16 10.72 9.93
N ARG A 170 19.92 10.89 8.85
CA ARG A 170 19.58 11.82 7.76
C ARG A 170 18.30 11.41 7.04
N THR A 171 18.14 10.12 6.77
CA THR A 171 16.92 9.56 6.17
C THR A 171 15.71 9.73 7.10
N ASP A 172 15.90 9.51 8.40
CA ASP A 172 14.89 9.69 9.44
C ASP A 172 14.42 11.15 9.55
N ALA A 173 15.36 12.10 9.51
CA ALA A 173 15.03 13.53 9.48
C ALA A 173 14.31 13.91 8.17
N ALA A 174 14.80 13.43 7.03
CA ALA A 174 14.24 13.78 5.72
C ALA A 174 12.79 13.34 5.55
N ARG A 175 12.41 12.15 6.03
CA ARG A 175 11.00 11.71 5.92
C ARG A 175 10.05 12.62 6.71
N ILE A 176 10.48 13.11 7.88
CA ILE A 176 9.72 14.07 8.68
C ILE A 176 9.62 15.41 7.95
N GLU A 177 10.75 15.95 7.45
CA GLU A 177 10.76 17.23 6.73
C GLU A 177 9.92 17.20 5.44
N ILE A 178 9.98 16.08 4.71
CA ILE A 178 9.15 15.86 3.51
C ILE A 178 7.67 15.89 3.89
N LEU A 179 7.27 15.18 4.93
CA LEU A 179 5.88 15.15 5.38
C LEU A 179 5.40 16.50 5.91
N ILE A 180 6.22 17.23 6.68
CA ILE A 180 5.90 18.60 7.10
C ILE A 180 5.68 19.53 5.91
N LYS A 181 6.46 19.33 4.83
CA LYS A 181 6.43 20.23 3.66
C LYS A 181 5.32 19.92 2.67
N TYR A 182 4.98 18.65 2.47
CA TYR A 182 4.08 18.22 1.39
C TYR A 182 2.84 17.47 1.87
N GLY A 183 2.79 17.08 3.14
CA GLY A 183 1.89 16.04 3.61
C GLY A 183 2.13 14.72 2.89
N GLY A 184 1.16 13.82 3.01
CA GLY A 184 1.07 12.59 2.24
C GLY A 184 1.53 11.36 3.02
N ILE A 185 2.05 10.39 2.28
CA ILE A 185 2.31 9.02 2.78
C ILE A 185 3.77 8.69 2.53
N TYR A 186 4.59 8.62 3.57
CA TYR A 186 5.93 8.06 3.49
C TYR A 186 5.90 6.55 3.67
N ILE A 187 6.66 5.83 2.84
CA ILE A 187 6.82 4.37 2.93
C ILE A 187 8.26 3.99 2.60
N ASP A 188 8.88 3.13 3.42
CA ASP A 188 10.21 2.58 3.11
C ASP A 188 10.20 1.71 1.84
N LEU A 189 11.32 1.68 1.12
CA LEU A 189 11.46 0.89 -0.11
C LEU A 189 11.58 -0.62 0.11
N ASP A 190 11.54 -1.10 1.34
CA ASP A 190 11.46 -2.52 1.71
C ASP A 190 10.08 -2.92 2.27
N VAL A 191 9.11 -2.00 2.28
CA VAL A 191 7.75 -2.23 2.76
C VAL A 191 6.80 -2.57 1.60
N ILE A 192 6.15 -3.73 1.70
CA ILE A 192 5.12 -4.17 0.75
C ILE A 192 3.74 -3.68 1.19
N THR A 193 3.10 -2.86 0.35
CA THR A 193 1.72 -2.43 0.55
C THR A 193 0.78 -3.60 0.24
N LEU A 194 -0.20 -3.86 1.11
CA LEU A 194 -1.19 -4.92 0.94
C LEU A 194 -2.63 -4.41 0.76
N LYS A 195 -2.89 -3.16 1.16
CA LYS A 195 -4.17 -2.46 1.03
C LYS A 195 -3.89 -0.96 0.91
N ASN A 196 -4.81 -0.21 0.31
CA ASN A 196 -4.76 1.24 0.41
C ASN A 196 -4.91 1.73 1.87
N PHE A 197 -4.38 2.92 2.13
CA PHE A 197 -4.38 3.57 3.43
C PHE A 197 -5.49 4.62 3.59
N ASP A 198 -6.54 4.60 2.77
CA ASP A 198 -7.55 5.67 2.76
C ASP A 198 -8.23 5.84 4.13
N GLU A 199 -8.51 4.75 4.84
CA GLU A 199 -9.03 4.81 6.21
C GLU A 199 -8.10 5.53 7.21
N LEU A 200 -6.79 5.46 6.99
CA LEU A 200 -5.79 6.12 7.84
C LEU A 200 -5.59 7.59 7.45
N ARG A 201 -5.92 7.98 6.22
CA ARG A 201 -5.80 9.36 5.73
C ARG A 201 -6.84 10.31 6.35
N LYS A 202 -7.78 9.80 7.12
CA LYS A 202 -8.80 10.57 7.87
C LYS A 202 -8.21 11.26 9.12
N TYR A 203 -7.03 10.84 9.57
CA TYR A 203 -6.34 11.39 10.73
C TYR A 203 -5.20 12.32 10.30
N PRO A 204 -4.91 13.39 11.06
CA PRO A 204 -3.87 14.36 10.71
C PRO A 204 -2.47 13.74 10.70
N VAL A 205 -2.24 12.74 11.56
CA VAL A 205 -1.00 11.96 11.60
C VAL A 205 -1.34 10.51 11.91
N THR A 206 -0.71 9.57 11.19
CA THR A 206 -0.76 8.13 11.49
C THR A 206 0.64 7.53 11.37
N MET A 207 1.02 6.65 12.30
CA MET A 207 2.30 5.96 12.31
C MET A 207 2.11 4.47 12.55
N GLY A 208 3.04 3.65 12.04
CA GLY A 208 3.07 2.23 12.36
C GLY A 208 3.41 1.97 13.83
N ARG A 209 2.87 0.90 14.41
CA ARG A 209 3.29 0.37 15.71
C ARG A 209 4.25 -0.80 15.48
N SER A 210 5.43 -0.78 16.07
CA SER A 210 6.44 -1.85 15.94
C SER A 210 6.25 -2.91 17.03
N VAL A 211 6.40 -2.49 18.29
CA VAL A 211 6.17 -3.30 19.49
C VAL A 211 5.26 -2.53 20.44
N GLU A 212 4.98 -3.07 21.63
CA GLU A 212 3.97 -2.49 22.52
C GLU A 212 4.18 -1.01 22.85
N VAL A 213 5.44 -0.57 22.95
CA VAL A 213 5.83 0.78 23.38
C VAL A 213 6.55 1.61 22.32
N ALA A 214 6.69 1.10 21.08
CA ALA A 214 7.49 1.77 20.06
C ALA A 214 6.74 1.95 18.73
N PHE A 215 6.92 3.12 18.14
CA PHE A 215 6.44 3.41 16.78
C PHE A 215 7.46 2.93 15.75
N SER A 216 6.95 2.44 14.63
CA SER A 216 7.72 2.18 13.42
C SER A 216 7.70 3.43 12.55
N MET A 217 8.87 3.80 12.01
CA MET A 217 8.99 4.91 11.06
C MET A 217 8.93 4.47 9.61
N GLY A 218 8.74 3.18 9.33
CA GLY A 218 8.71 2.68 7.95
C GLY A 218 7.43 2.98 7.18
N ILE A 219 6.38 3.43 7.87
CA ILE A 219 5.18 4.02 7.28
C ILE A 219 4.72 5.19 8.16
N LEU A 220 4.57 6.36 7.54
CA LEU A 220 4.09 7.59 8.18
C LEU A 220 3.10 8.29 7.26
N LEU A 221 1.99 8.77 7.81
CA LEU A 221 1.02 9.60 7.12
C LEU A 221 0.91 10.92 7.86
N ALA A 222 0.89 12.03 7.14
CA ALA A 222 0.70 13.36 7.72
C ALA A 222 -0.03 14.30 6.75
N GLU A 223 -0.78 15.27 7.30
CA GLU A 223 -1.43 16.34 6.54
C GLU A 223 -0.46 17.34 5.91
#